data_AF-A0A821L7D9-F1
#
_entry.id   AF-A0A821L7D9-F1
#
_cell.length_a   1.000
_cell.length_b   1.000
_cell.length_c   1.000
_cell.angle_alpha   90.00
_cell.angle_beta   90.00
_cell.angle_gamma   90.00
#
_symmetry.space_group_name_H-M   'P 1'
#
loop_
_entity.id
_entity.type
_entity.pdbx_description
1 polymer ?
#
loop_
_entity_poly.entity_id
_entity_poly.type
_entity_poly.pdbx_seq_one_letter_code
_entity_poly.pdbx_strand_id
1 'polypeptide(L)'
;LQCNLTGVLTHDEHVNKLDPSYSKGIQSPGRHVRTRLYFTSESHVHSFLTIIRYGGLLDAFVDEQWKRSMDYLDTVSELNYLTQIVIMLYEDASEEENSEKRFHVELHFS
;
A
#
# COMPACT_ATOMS: atom_id res chain seq x y z
N LEU A 1 45.83 -6.72 -2.06
CA LEU A 1 44.88 -5.73 -1.50
C LEU A 1 43.56 -6.46 -1.32
N GLN A 2 43.32 -6.91 -0.10
CA GLN A 2 42.20 -7.77 0.27
C GLN A 2 41.15 -6.88 0.92
N CYS A 3 40.04 -6.62 0.23
CA CYS A 3 38.90 -5.94 0.82
C CYS A 3 37.85 -6.99 1.19
N ASN A 4 37.83 -7.32 2.48
CA ASN A 4 36.76 -8.08 3.11
C ASN A 4 35.53 -7.17 3.25
N LEU A 5 34.45 -7.49 2.55
CA LEU A 5 33.11 -6.95 2.79
C LEU A 5 32.19 -8.13 3.14
N THR A 6 32.40 -8.69 4.33
CA THR A 6 31.34 -9.38 5.07
C THR A 6 30.38 -8.32 5.58
N GLY A 7 29.50 -7.85 4.68
CA GLY A 7 28.30 -7.11 5.03
C GLY A 7 27.13 -8.09 5.01
N VAL A 8 26.79 -8.62 6.18
CA VAL A 8 25.56 -9.38 6.39
C VAL A 8 24.40 -8.50 5.88
N LEU A 9 23.70 -8.95 4.85
CA LEU A 9 22.42 -8.37 4.45
C LEU A 9 21.41 -8.73 5.55
N THR A 10 21.36 -7.91 6.60
CA THR A 10 20.31 -8.02 7.63
C THR A 10 18.99 -7.63 6.99
N HIS A 11 17.99 -8.50 7.15
CA HIS A 11 16.63 -8.44 6.60
C HIS A 11 15.80 -7.21 7.09
N ASP A 12 16.43 -6.21 7.71
CA ASP A 12 15.80 -5.16 8.53
C ASP A 12 15.68 -3.77 7.85
N GLU A 13 16.13 -3.61 6.61
CA GLU A 13 16.18 -2.28 5.97
C GLU A 13 15.00 -1.91 5.06
N HIS A 14 13.99 -2.76 4.91
CA HIS A 14 12.86 -2.49 4.00
C HIS A 14 11.51 -2.19 4.66
N VAL A 15 11.46 -1.98 5.98
CA VAL A 15 10.18 -1.75 6.66
C VAL A 15 9.89 -0.25 6.78
N ASN A 16 9.02 0.26 5.91
CA ASN A 16 8.26 1.51 6.11
C ASN A 16 9.07 2.76 6.51
N LYS A 17 10.31 2.90 6.04
CA LYS A 17 11.15 4.08 6.24
C LYS A 17 11.02 5.05 5.06
N LEU A 18 11.17 6.34 5.35
CA LEU A 18 11.37 7.35 4.31
C LEU A 18 12.69 7.08 3.62
N ASP A 19 12.78 7.39 2.33
CA ASP A 19 14.05 7.38 1.61
C ASP A 19 15.06 8.29 2.37
N PRO A 20 16.25 7.78 2.72
CA PRO A 20 17.27 8.51 3.48
C PRO A 20 17.71 9.84 2.83
N SER A 21 17.57 9.97 1.51
CA SER A 21 17.91 11.21 0.79
C SER A 21 16.92 12.34 1.09
N TYR A 22 15.66 12.01 1.40
CA TYR A 22 14.59 12.94 1.75
C TYR A 22 14.41 13.12 3.26
N SER A 23 15.21 12.44 4.09
CA SER A 23 15.10 12.48 5.56
C SER A 23 15.86 13.65 6.21
N LYS A 24 16.52 14.52 5.43
CA LYS A 24 17.25 15.69 5.96
C LYS A 24 16.26 16.76 6.44
N GLY A 25 16.22 16.99 7.75
CA GLY A 25 15.39 18.04 8.38
C GLY A 25 14.13 17.54 9.11
N ILE A 26 13.94 16.22 9.22
CA ILE A 26 12.81 15.64 9.95
C ILE A 26 13.19 15.45 11.42
N GLN A 27 12.40 15.99 12.35
CA GLN A 27 12.67 15.97 13.80
C GLN A 27 12.76 14.56 14.41
N SER A 28 12.31 13.52 13.72
CA SER A 28 12.31 12.13 14.21
C SER A 28 12.58 11.14 13.08
N PRO A 29 13.85 10.92 12.71
CA PRO A 29 14.25 10.09 11.56
C PRO A 29 13.96 8.58 11.73
N GLY A 30 13.64 8.10 12.94
CA GLY A 30 13.21 6.72 13.21
C GLY A 30 11.70 6.47 13.10
N ARG A 31 10.92 7.45 12.60
CA ARG A 31 9.45 7.34 12.53
C ARG A 31 9.06 6.47 11.34
N HIS A 32 8.41 5.34 11.63
CA HIS A 32 7.70 4.55 10.63
C HIS A 32 6.70 5.46 9.90
N VAL A 33 6.71 5.42 8.57
CA VAL A 33 5.76 6.17 7.75
C VAL A 33 4.39 5.56 7.94
N ARG A 34 3.53 6.25 8.69
CA ARG A 34 2.14 5.83 8.94
C ARG A 34 1.22 6.12 7.76
N THR A 35 1.59 7.06 6.89
CA THR A 35 0.75 7.51 5.77
C THR A 35 1.64 7.95 4.62
N ARG A 36 1.34 7.48 3.41
CA ARG A 36 1.96 7.92 2.16
C ARG A 36 0.91 8.56 1.28
N LEU A 37 1.19 9.78 0.81
CA LEU A 37 0.28 10.54 -0.04
C LEU A 37 0.90 10.69 -1.42
N TYR A 38 0.18 10.24 -2.44
CA TYR A 38 0.61 10.31 -3.82
C TYR A 38 -0.37 11.17 -4.60
N PHE A 39 0.15 12.14 -5.35
CA PHE A 39 -0.63 12.91 -6.30
C PHE A 39 -0.26 12.44 -7.69
N THR A 40 -1.26 12.14 -8.49
CA THR A 40 -1.05 11.60 -9.82
C THR A 40 -2.16 12.06 -10.78
N SER A 41 -1.94 11.88 -12.07
CA SER A 41 -2.96 12.17 -13.08
C SER A 41 -4.04 11.08 -13.12
N GLU A 42 -5.20 11.46 -13.64
CA GLU A 42 -6.33 10.55 -13.87
C GLU A 42 -5.93 9.26 -14.61
N SER A 43 -5.08 9.37 -15.64
CA SER A 43 -4.59 8.23 -16.41
C SER A 43 -3.87 7.17 -15.57
N HIS A 44 -3.15 7.59 -14.52
CA HIS A 44 -2.50 6.66 -13.59
C HIS A 44 -3.52 5.98 -12.68
N VAL A 45 -4.56 6.70 -12.25
CA VAL A 45 -5.66 6.14 -11.45
C VAL A 45 -6.40 5.07 -12.25
N HIS A 46 -6.73 5.32 -13.52
CA HIS A 46 -7.36 4.33 -14.40
C HIS A 46 -6.49 3.08 -14.58
N SER A 47 -5.19 3.27 -14.79
CA SER A 47 -4.23 2.15 -14.92
C SER A 47 -4.17 1.33 -13.63
N PHE A 48 -4.14 1.99 -12.48
CA PHE A 48 -4.13 1.34 -11.17
C PHE A 48 -5.42 0.54 -10.92
N LEU A 49 -6.58 1.14 -11.19
CA LEU A 49 -7.86 0.46 -11.05
C LEU A 49 -7.93 -0.79 -11.93
N THR A 50 -7.45 -0.71 -13.17
CA THR A 50 -7.38 -1.85 -14.10
C THR A 50 -6.58 -3.02 -13.51
N ILE A 51 -5.45 -2.74 -12.87
CA ILE A 51 -4.64 -3.76 -12.19
C ILE A 51 -5.39 -4.35 -11.00
N ILE A 52 -6.09 -3.53 -10.21
CA ILE A 52 -6.91 -4.03 -9.10
C ILE A 52 -8.05 -4.92 -9.61
N ARG A 53 -8.67 -4.57 -10.74
CA ARG A 53 -9.79 -5.33 -11.31
C ARG A 53 -9.36 -6.67 -11.91
N TYR A 54 -8.28 -6.66 -12.69
CA TYR A 54 -7.90 -7.79 -13.55
C TYR A 54 -6.57 -8.45 -13.16
N GLY A 55 -5.82 -7.87 -12.23
CA GLY A 55 -4.50 -8.35 -11.83
C GLY A 55 -4.53 -9.60 -10.94
N GLY A 56 -5.71 -10.12 -10.59
CA GLY A 56 -5.84 -11.32 -9.75
C GLY A 56 -5.25 -11.17 -8.35
N LEU A 57 -5.02 -9.93 -7.92
CA LEU A 57 -4.44 -9.60 -6.61
C LEU A 57 -5.40 -9.84 -5.45
N LEU A 58 -6.70 -9.90 -5.75
CA LEU A 58 -7.77 -9.88 -4.77
C LEU A 58 -8.80 -10.94 -5.15
N ASP A 59 -9.13 -11.79 -4.18
CA ASP A 59 -10.16 -12.79 -4.37
C ASP A 59 -11.53 -12.18 -4.06
N ALA A 60 -12.16 -11.61 -5.10
CA ALA A 60 -13.47 -10.96 -5.01
C ALA A 60 -14.60 -11.91 -4.54
N PHE A 61 -14.35 -13.22 -4.50
CA PHE A 61 -15.27 -14.22 -3.95
C PHE A 61 -15.15 -14.39 -2.44
N VAL A 62 -14.04 -13.96 -1.83
CA VAL A 62 -13.75 -14.13 -0.41
C VAL A 62 -14.21 -12.93 0.41
N ASP A 63 -14.26 -11.74 -0.18
CA ASP A 63 -14.55 -10.50 0.54
C ASP A 63 -15.68 -9.67 -0.09
N GLU A 64 -16.82 -9.63 0.60
CA GLU A 64 -17.98 -8.81 0.20
C GLU A 64 -17.64 -7.31 0.10
N GLN A 65 -16.69 -6.81 0.88
CA GLN A 65 -16.28 -5.41 0.84
C GLN A 65 -15.65 -5.08 -0.51
N TRP A 66 -14.76 -5.95 -0.99
CA TRP A 66 -14.11 -5.80 -2.29
C TRP A 66 -15.10 -5.86 -3.45
N LYS A 67 -16.06 -6.77 -3.37
CA LYS A 67 -17.13 -6.87 -4.36
C LYS A 67 -17.95 -5.58 -4.42
N ARG A 68 -18.37 -5.03 -3.28
CA ARG A 68 -19.12 -3.75 -3.23
C ARG A 68 -18.31 -2.57 -3.76
N SER A 69 -17.02 -2.51 -3.42
CA SER A 69 -16.12 -1.46 -3.94
C SER A 69 -15.94 -1.56 -5.46
N MET A 70 -15.83 -2.78 -5.99
CA MET A 70 -15.73 -3.04 -7.42
C MET A 70 -17.03 -2.72 -8.17
N ASP A 71 -18.18 -3.10 -7.61
CA ASP A 71 -19.49 -2.75 -8.16
C ASP A 71 -19.67 -1.22 -8.20
N TYR A 72 -19.25 -0.50 -7.16
CA TYR A 72 -19.26 0.97 -7.15
C TYR A 72 -18.37 1.54 -8.26
N LEU A 73 -17.14 1.05 -8.38
CA LEU A 73 -16.20 1.47 -9.42
C LEU A 73 -16.70 1.16 -10.85
N ASP A 74 -17.47 0.08 -11.04
CA ASP A 74 -18.08 -0.26 -12.33
C ASP A 74 -19.23 0.70 -12.69
N THR A 75 -19.92 1.27 -11.69
CA THR A 75 -20.98 2.26 -11.93
C THR A 75 -20.46 3.66 -12.23
N VAL A 76 -19.23 3.99 -11.86
CA VAL A 76 -18.63 5.31 -12.08
C VAL A 76 -18.03 5.37 -13.49
N SER A 77 -18.71 6.09 -14.40
CA SER A 77 -18.25 6.26 -15.78
C SER A 77 -17.10 7.26 -15.95
N GLU A 78 -16.95 8.21 -15.01
CA GLU A 78 -15.95 9.28 -15.06
C GLU A 78 -15.39 9.58 -13.66
N LEU A 79 -14.07 9.71 -13.56
CA LEU A 79 -13.41 10.10 -12.31
C LEU A 79 -13.45 11.62 -12.18
N ASN A 80 -14.09 12.12 -11.13
CA ASN A 80 -14.21 13.55 -10.89
C ASN A 80 -12.88 14.18 -10.44
N TYR A 81 -12.80 15.50 -10.58
CA TYR A 81 -11.70 16.29 -10.02
C TYR A 81 -11.56 15.99 -8.51
N LEU A 82 -10.34 15.62 -8.09
CA LEU A 82 -10.00 15.16 -6.72
C LEU A 82 -10.50 13.75 -6.34
N THR A 83 -10.71 12.87 -7.32
CA THR A 83 -10.84 11.43 -7.04
C THR A 83 -9.69 10.95 -6.15
N GLN A 84 -10.03 10.18 -5.12
CA GLN A 84 -9.06 9.65 -4.17
C GLN A 84 -9.24 8.16 -3.93
N ILE A 85 -8.10 7.48 -3.83
CA ILE A 85 -8.03 6.08 -3.42
C ILE A 85 -7.24 6.02 -2.12
N VAL A 86 -7.86 5.49 -1.08
CA VAL A 86 -7.21 5.31 0.23
C VAL A 86 -7.01 3.83 0.46
N ILE A 87 -5.75 3.45 0.71
CA ILE A 87 -5.34 2.09 1.06
C ILE A 87 -4.98 2.08 2.54
N MET A 88 -5.71 1.30 3.33
CA MET A 88 -5.46 1.14 4.76
C MET A 88 -4.97 -0.28 5.03
N LEU A 89 -3.83 -0.40 5.70
CA LEU A 89 -3.29 -1.67 6.17
C LEU A 89 -3.43 -1.72 7.68
N TYR A 90 -4.06 -2.76 8.17
CA TYR A 90 -4.24 -3.02 9.59
C TYR A 90 -3.47 -4.27 10.00
N GLU A 91 -3.03 -4.25 11.25
CA GLU A 91 -2.32 -5.36 11.87
C GLU A 91 -3.04 -5.72 13.18
N ASP A 92 -3.45 -6.97 13.30
CA ASP A 92 -3.96 -7.52 14.56
C ASP A 92 -2.81 -8.12 15.37
N ALA A 93 -2.44 -7.44 16.46
CA ALA A 93 -1.36 -7.87 17.34
C ALA A 93 -1.72 -9.09 18.21
N SER A 94 -2.98 -9.56 18.18
CA SER A 94 -3.41 -10.75 18.91
C SER A 94 -3.22 -12.05 18.14
N GLU A 95 -3.00 -11.96 16.82
CA GLU A 95 -2.76 -13.10 15.93
C GLU A 95 -1.27 -13.49 15.88
N GLU A 96 -0.98 -14.75 15.56
CA GLU A 96 0.39 -15.23 15.39
C GLU A 96 1.12 -14.50 14.25
N GLU A 97 2.44 -14.37 14.36
CA GLU A 97 3.28 -13.64 13.38
C GLU A 97 3.21 -14.17 11.95
N ASN A 98 2.90 -15.46 11.79
CA ASN A 98 2.73 -16.10 10.49
C ASN A 98 1.26 -16.33 10.10
N SER A 99 0.30 -15.79 10.86
CA SER A 99 -1.13 -15.92 10.55
C SER A 99 -1.47 -15.06 9.34
N GLU A 100 -2.08 -15.65 8.32
CA GLU A 100 -2.59 -14.92 7.13
C GLU A 100 -3.67 -13.90 7.50
N LYS A 101 -4.28 -14.02 8.70
CA LYS A 101 -5.30 -13.09 9.20
C LYS A 101 -4.74 -11.90 9.96
N ARG A 102 -3.43 -11.89 10.27
CA ARG A 102 -2.79 -10.81 11.03
C ARG A 102 -2.88 -9.49 10.28
N PHE A 103 -2.78 -9.52 8.95
CA PHE A 103 -2.81 -8.33 8.11
C PHE A 103 -4.06 -8.32 7.26
N HIS A 104 -4.80 -7.21 7.30
CA HIS A 104 -5.89 -6.97 6.37
C HIS A 104 -5.76 -5.60 5.73
N VAL A 105 -6.18 -5.53 4.47
CA VAL A 105 -6.11 -4.32 3.65
C VAL A 105 -7.52 -3.88 3.29
N GLU A 106 -7.86 -2.65 3.61
CA GLU A 106 -9.11 -2.01 3.20
C GLU A 106 -8.83 -0.97 2.10
N LEU A 107 -9.71 -0.93 1.10
CA LEU A 107 -9.73 0.12 0.08
C LEU A 107 -10.97 0.99 0.17
N HIS A 108 -10.76 2.30 0.07
CA HIS A 108 -11.84 3.29 -0.03
C HIS A 108 -11.68 4.12 -1.31
N PHE A 109 -12.81 4.38 -1.96
CA PHE A 109 -12.94 5.18 -3.17
C PHE A 109 -13.85 6.38 -2.87
N SER A 110 -13.46 7.57 -3.36
CA SER A 110 -14.28 8.78 -3.31
C SER A 110 -14.09 9.64 -4.56
#